data_AF-A0A5E4K4E5-F1
#
_entry.id   AF-A0A5E4K4E5-F1
#
_cell.length_a   1.000
_cell.length_b   1.000
_cell.length_c   1.000
_cell.angle_alpha   90.00
_cell.angle_beta   90.00
_cell.angle_gamma   90.00
#
_symmetry.space_group_name_H-M   'P 1'
#
loop_
_entity.id
_entity.type
_entity.pdbx_description
1 polymer ?
#
loop_
_entity_poly.entity_id
_entity_poly.type
_entity_poly.pdbx_seq_one_letter_code
_entity_poly.pdbx_strand_id
1 'polypeptide(L)'
;MISQLRDENETLQKFVDSCKKLFNNDLEAIVLFGSRASGAAKKYSDYDFLVIVENLPADWRERDTMVLELDRHGISDILLYTENELKDAIHAVNPLIMNIFDRPHKVLYGEFFIDRIARLHIEEITMKNILRIGKNTWKIAGGIDV
;
A
#
# COMPACT_ATOMS: atom_id res chain seq x y z
N MET A 1 -8.17 -9.41 24.41
CA MET A 1 -7.29 -9.82 23.31
C MET A 1 -8.06 -10.49 22.16
N ILE A 2 -8.82 -11.57 22.40
CA ILE A 2 -9.66 -12.21 21.35
C ILE A 2 -10.72 -11.24 20.76
N SER A 3 -11.38 -10.44 21.59
CA SER A 3 -12.37 -9.43 21.11
C SER A 3 -11.74 -8.37 20.19
N GLN A 4 -10.57 -7.84 20.55
CA GLN A 4 -9.91 -6.79 19.75
C GLN A 4 -9.45 -7.29 18.37
N LEU A 5 -8.98 -8.54 18.29
CA LEU A 5 -8.62 -9.16 17.02
C LEU A 5 -9.85 -9.40 16.13
N ARG A 6 -10.99 -9.75 16.74
CA ARG A 6 -12.26 -9.89 16.03
C ARG A 6 -12.73 -8.54 15.47
N ASP A 7 -12.68 -7.49 16.28
CA ASP A 7 -13.06 -6.14 15.85
C ASP A 7 -12.17 -5.62 14.71
N GLU A 8 -10.88 -5.94 14.73
CA GLU A 8 -9.95 -5.56 13.65
C GLU A 8 -10.25 -6.31 12.35
N ASN A 9 -10.47 -7.62 12.39
CA ASN A 9 -10.84 -8.39 11.21
C ASN A 9 -12.17 -7.90 10.60
N GLU A 10 -13.16 -7.58 11.44
CA GLU A 10 -14.43 -7.01 10.98
C GLU A 10 -14.23 -5.62 10.34
N THR A 11 -13.32 -4.81 10.87
CA THR A 11 -12.96 -3.50 10.29
C THR A 11 -12.28 -3.65 8.93
N LEU A 12 -11.29 -4.54 8.82
CA LEU A 12 -10.58 -4.80 7.57
C LEU A 12 -11.53 -5.37 6.50
N GLN A 13 -12.43 -6.27 6.89
CA GLN A 13 -13.42 -6.82 5.95
C GLN A 13 -14.37 -5.74 5.43
N LYS A 14 -14.87 -4.86 6.31
CA LYS A 14 -15.71 -3.73 5.90
C LYS A 14 -15.00 -2.79 4.92
N PHE A 15 -13.70 -2.56 5.13
CA PHE A 15 -12.90 -1.77 4.21
C PHE A 15 -12.77 -2.44 2.82
N VAL A 16 -12.46 -3.73 2.79
CA VAL A 16 -12.40 -4.53 1.55
C VAL A 16 -13.74 -4.50 0.82
N ASP A 17 -14.84 -4.68 1.52
CA ASP A 17 -16.19 -4.67 0.93
C ASP A 17 -16.55 -3.28 0.38
N SER A 18 -16.13 -2.21 1.06
CA SER A 18 -16.31 -0.82 0.60
C SER A 18 -15.52 -0.54 -0.67
N CYS A 19 -14.26 -0.99 -0.74
CA CYS A 19 -13.44 -0.89 -1.95
C CYS A 19 -14.07 -1.68 -3.12
N LYS A 20 -14.50 -2.92 -2.88
CA LYS A 20 -15.17 -3.75 -3.91
C LYS A 20 -16.44 -3.09 -4.42
N LYS A 21 -17.21 -2.44 -3.54
CA LYS A 21 -18.43 -1.72 -3.93
C LYS A 21 -18.11 -0.48 -4.77
N LEU A 22 -17.10 0.29 -4.37
CA LEU A 22 -16.75 1.56 -5.02
C LEU A 22 -16.10 1.34 -6.39
N PHE A 23 -15.15 0.40 -6.48
CA PHE A 23 -14.33 0.18 -7.68
C PHE A 23 -14.78 -1.02 -8.53
N ASN A 24 -15.66 -1.88 -8.00
CA ASN A 24 -16.23 -3.02 -8.72
C ASN A 24 -15.16 -3.89 -9.40
N ASN A 25 -15.22 -4.04 -10.73
CA ASN A 25 -14.30 -4.86 -11.51
C ASN A 25 -12.92 -4.21 -11.70
N ASP A 26 -12.79 -2.91 -11.44
CA ASP A 26 -11.53 -2.19 -11.58
C ASP A 26 -10.62 -2.39 -10.35
N LEU A 27 -11.11 -2.97 -9.25
CA LEU A 27 -10.29 -3.24 -8.06
C LEU A 27 -9.32 -4.39 -8.35
N GLU A 28 -8.02 -4.13 -8.28
CA GLU A 28 -7.00 -5.15 -8.52
C GLU A 28 -6.44 -5.74 -7.23
N ALA A 29 -6.13 -4.90 -6.24
CA ALA A 29 -5.52 -5.34 -4.99
C ALA A 29 -5.71 -4.36 -3.83
N ILE A 30 -5.65 -4.88 -2.61
CA ILE A 30 -5.67 -4.10 -1.37
C ILE A 30 -4.58 -4.65 -0.45
N VAL A 31 -3.71 -3.77 0.02
CA VAL A 31 -2.63 -4.09 0.96
C VAL A 31 -2.77 -3.22 2.21
N LEU A 32 -2.82 -3.85 3.38
CA LEU A 32 -2.62 -3.17 4.65
C LEU A 32 -1.11 -3.11 4.92
N PHE A 33 -0.60 -1.93 5.19
CA PHE A 33 0.80 -1.73 5.58
C PHE A 33 0.91 -0.98 6.91
N GLY A 34 2.13 -0.55 7.23
CA GLY A 34 2.37 0.28 8.40
C GLY A 34 2.21 -0.46 9.73
N SER A 35 1.84 0.29 10.76
CA SER A 35 1.92 -0.18 12.15
C SER A 35 0.98 -1.34 12.46
N ARG A 36 -0.20 -1.36 11.82
CA ARG A 36 -1.24 -2.41 11.94
C ARG A 36 -0.80 -3.71 11.27
N ALA A 37 -0.09 -3.62 10.16
CA ALA A 37 0.49 -4.79 9.51
C ALA A 37 1.68 -5.37 10.28
N SER A 38 2.53 -4.51 10.85
CA SER A 38 3.73 -4.93 11.58
C SER A 38 3.50 -5.35 13.03
N GLY A 39 2.26 -5.26 13.54
CA GLY A 39 1.93 -5.52 14.95
C GLY A 39 2.46 -4.47 15.93
N ALA A 40 2.90 -3.31 15.45
CA ALA A 40 3.41 -2.20 16.27
C ALA A 40 2.35 -1.13 16.57
N ALA A 41 1.12 -1.32 16.08
CA ALA A 41 0.00 -0.40 16.26
C ALA A 41 -0.34 -0.19 17.75
N LYS A 42 -0.71 1.04 18.09
CA LYS A 42 -1.31 1.41 19.37
C LYS A 42 -2.83 1.52 19.21
N LYS A 43 -3.55 1.71 20.32
CA LYS A 43 -5.02 1.78 20.35
C LYS A 43 -5.62 2.77 19.32
N TYR A 44 -4.97 3.90 19.12
CA TYR A 44 -5.41 4.98 18.24
C TYR A 44 -4.53 5.11 16.98
N SER A 45 -3.81 4.04 16.61
CA SER A 45 -3.09 4.03 15.34
C SER A 45 -4.07 3.88 14.19
N ASP A 46 -3.90 4.73 13.18
CA ASP A 46 -4.65 4.70 11.93
C ASP A 46 -4.35 3.41 11.14
N TYR A 47 -5.19 3.13 10.14
CA TYR A 47 -4.99 2.04 9.19
C TYR A 47 -4.38 2.56 7.89
N ASP A 48 -3.23 2.04 7.50
CA ASP A 48 -2.54 2.45 6.27
C ASP A 48 -2.83 1.44 5.14
N PHE A 49 -3.47 1.91 4.06
CA PHE A 49 -3.88 1.08 2.93
C PHE A 49 -3.24 1.53 1.62
N LEU A 50 -2.77 0.57 0.83
CA LEU A 50 -2.46 0.74 -0.58
C LEU A 50 -3.56 0.01 -1.37
N VAL A 51 -4.31 0.75 -2.17
CA VAL A 51 -5.40 0.22 -2.99
C VAL A 51 -5.05 0.43 -4.46
N ILE A 52 -5.06 -0.65 -5.22
CA ILE A 52 -4.71 -0.65 -6.63
C ILE A 52 -5.99 -0.81 -7.44
N VAL A 53 -6.22 0.14 -8.35
CA VAL A 53 -7.43 0.23 -9.17
C VAL A 53 -7.03 0.49 -10.62
N GLU A 54 -7.53 -0.31 -11.55
CA GLU A 54 -7.18 -0.26 -12.98
C GLU A 54 -7.46 1.13 -13.58
N ASN A 55 -8.67 1.65 -13.34
CA ASN A 55 -9.17 2.87 -13.94
C ASN A 55 -9.42 3.96 -12.88
N LEU A 56 -8.37 4.69 -12.50
CA LEU A 56 -8.50 5.87 -11.63
C LEU A 56 -8.60 7.17 -12.45
N PRO A 57 -9.42 8.14 -12.00
CA PRO A 57 -9.47 9.45 -12.63
C PRO A 57 -8.11 10.16 -12.51
N ALA A 58 -7.74 10.94 -13.51
CA ALA A 58 -6.49 11.72 -13.47
C ALA A 58 -6.61 12.95 -12.54
N ASP A 59 -7.82 13.46 -12.28
CA ASP A 59 -8.03 14.56 -11.34
C ASP A 59 -7.89 14.06 -9.89
N TRP A 60 -6.93 14.65 -9.18
CA TRP A 60 -6.68 14.33 -7.77
C TRP A 60 -7.88 14.64 -6.87
N ARG A 61 -8.74 15.61 -7.24
CA ARG A 61 -9.94 15.95 -6.44
C ARG A 61 -11.00 14.86 -6.49
N GLU A 62 -11.10 14.17 -7.62
CA GLU A 62 -11.99 13.01 -7.76
C GLU A 62 -11.46 11.85 -6.92
N ARG A 63 -10.14 11.63 -6.93
CA ARG A 63 -9.50 10.63 -6.05
C ARG A 63 -9.70 10.95 -4.57
N ASP A 64 -9.55 12.21 -4.15
CA ASP A 64 -9.80 12.64 -2.77
C ASP A 64 -11.26 12.37 -2.37
N THR A 65 -12.20 12.60 -3.28
CA THR A 65 -13.62 12.28 -3.04
C THR A 65 -13.83 10.78 -2.82
N MET A 66 -13.15 9.94 -3.60
CA MET A 66 -13.17 8.48 -3.42
C MET A 66 -12.56 8.06 -2.08
N VAL A 67 -11.42 8.66 -1.68
CA VAL A 67 -10.79 8.43 -0.37
C VAL A 67 -11.74 8.79 0.77
N LEU A 68 -12.41 9.95 0.68
CA LEU A 68 -13.41 10.38 1.67
C LEU A 68 -14.63 9.45 1.73
N GLU A 69 -15.03 8.83 0.61
CA GLU A 69 -16.10 7.84 0.59
C GLU A 69 -15.71 6.54 1.31
N LEU A 70 -14.45 6.11 1.15
CA LEU A 70 -13.90 4.92 1.81
C LEU A 70 -13.64 5.14 3.30
N ASP A 71 -13.23 6.35 3.69
CA ASP A 71 -12.97 6.70 5.10
C ASP A 71 -13.57 8.06 5.50
N ARG A 72 -14.86 8.02 5.83
CA ARG A 72 -15.58 9.21 6.34
C ARG A 72 -15.16 9.66 7.73
N HIS A 73 -14.43 8.83 8.48
CA HIS A 73 -14.09 9.11 9.88
C HIS A 73 -12.62 9.52 10.07
N GLY A 74 -11.81 9.48 9.01
CA GLY A 74 -10.41 9.91 9.06
C GLY A 74 -9.56 9.02 9.97
N ILE A 75 -9.84 7.72 9.98
CA ILE A 75 -9.11 6.71 10.76
C ILE A 75 -8.14 5.88 9.90
N SER A 76 -8.04 6.21 8.61
CA SER A 76 -7.24 5.50 7.62
C SER A 76 -6.45 6.49 6.74
N ASP A 77 -5.22 6.12 6.40
CA ASP A 77 -4.44 6.71 5.32
C ASP A 77 -4.54 5.79 4.11
N ILE A 78 -5.03 6.31 2.97
CA ILE A 78 -5.36 5.50 1.79
C ILE A 78 -4.60 6.03 0.58
N LEU A 79 -3.71 5.20 0.04
CA LEU A 79 -3.00 5.44 -1.21
C LEU A 79 -3.78 4.77 -2.36
N LEU A 80 -4.30 5.57 -3.29
CA LEU A 80 -4.91 5.09 -4.52
C LEU A 80 -3.90 5.14 -5.67
N TYR A 81 -3.61 4.00 -6.26
CA TYR A 81 -2.68 3.85 -7.38
C TYR A 81 -3.32 3.05 -8.52
N THR A 82 -3.01 3.40 -9.75
CA THR A 82 -3.11 2.46 -10.88
C THR A 82 -1.91 1.52 -10.90
N GLU A 83 -1.99 0.39 -11.61
CA GLU A 83 -0.82 -0.48 -11.80
C GLU A 83 0.38 0.28 -12.40
N ASN A 84 0.13 1.18 -13.37
CA ASN A 84 1.19 1.95 -14.01
C ASN A 84 1.85 2.94 -13.06
N GLU A 85 1.06 3.68 -12.27
CA GLU A 85 1.60 4.59 -11.25
C GLU A 85 2.43 3.83 -10.20
N LEU A 86 2.03 2.61 -9.86
CA LEU A 86 2.74 1.79 -8.88
C LEU A 86 4.08 1.30 -9.45
N LYS A 87 4.09 0.87 -10.71
CA LYS A 87 5.32 0.51 -11.44
C LYS A 87 6.26 1.71 -11.56
N ASP A 88 5.74 2.87 -11.94
CA ASP A 88 6.50 4.12 -12.04
C ASP A 88 7.13 4.48 -10.69
N ALA A 89 6.38 4.34 -9.59
CA ALA A 89 6.90 4.59 -8.25
C ALA A 89 7.99 3.58 -7.84
N ILE A 90 7.87 2.30 -8.23
CA ILE A 90 8.91 1.28 -8.02
C ILE A 90 10.17 1.65 -8.81
N HIS A 91 10.04 1.95 -10.11
CA HIS A 91 11.17 2.37 -10.94
C HIS A 91 11.80 3.68 -10.43
N ALA A 92 11.02 4.60 -9.89
CA ALA A 92 11.52 5.82 -9.26
C ALA A 92 12.17 5.57 -7.88
N VAL A 93 12.15 4.34 -7.38
CA VAL A 93 12.65 3.97 -6.04
C VAL A 93 11.96 4.80 -4.95
N ASN A 94 10.64 5.00 -5.09
CA ASN A 94 9.85 5.78 -4.15
C ASN A 94 9.99 5.19 -2.74
N PRO A 95 10.55 5.92 -1.75
CA PRO A 95 10.88 5.35 -0.44
C PRO A 95 9.69 4.74 0.30
N LEU A 96 8.49 5.29 0.14
CA LEU A 96 7.28 4.76 0.77
C LEU A 96 6.89 3.43 0.14
N ILE A 97 6.81 3.36 -1.19
CA ILE A 97 6.50 2.13 -1.92
C ILE A 97 7.54 1.05 -1.63
N MET A 98 8.82 1.41 -1.62
CA MET A 98 9.90 0.50 -1.26
C MET A 98 9.70 -0.07 0.15
N ASN A 99 9.34 0.79 1.12
CA ASN A 99 9.09 0.36 2.49
C ASN A 99 7.84 -0.52 2.63
N ILE A 100 6.81 -0.36 1.79
CA ILE A 100 5.60 -1.20 1.84
C ILE A 100 5.97 -2.65 1.50
N PHE A 101 6.73 -2.86 0.42
CA PHE A 101 7.07 -4.21 -0.04
C PHE A 101 8.22 -4.87 0.75
N ASP A 102 9.14 -4.10 1.31
CA ASP A 102 10.26 -4.61 2.13
C ASP A 102 9.87 -4.89 3.60
N ARG A 103 8.69 -4.46 4.04
CA ARG A 103 8.22 -4.64 5.43
C ARG A 103 7.05 -5.59 5.55
N PRO A 104 6.74 -6.03 6.78
CA PRO A 104 5.49 -6.72 7.04
C PRO A 104 4.30 -5.89 6.53
N HIS A 105 3.63 -6.44 5.53
CA HIS A 105 2.37 -5.99 4.97
C HIS A 105 1.41 -7.18 4.94
N LYS A 106 0.11 -6.92 4.81
CA LYS A 106 -0.91 -7.95 4.66
C LYS A 106 -1.68 -7.69 3.38
N VAL A 107 -1.68 -8.67 2.47
CA VAL A 107 -2.55 -8.62 1.29
C VAL A 107 -3.96 -8.99 1.73
N LEU A 108 -4.90 -8.06 1.58
CA LEU A 108 -6.30 -8.24 1.93
C LEU A 108 -7.13 -8.69 0.71
N TYR A 109 -6.67 -8.35 -0.49
CA TYR A 109 -7.26 -8.72 -1.77
C TYR A 109 -6.20 -8.65 -2.87
N GLY A 110 -6.28 -9.53 -3.88
CA GLY A 110 -5.40 -9.47 -5.06
C GLY A 110 -4.01 -10.10 -4.88
N GLU A 111 -3.88 -11.24 -4.19
CA GLU A 111 -2.59 -11.91 -3.90
C GLU A 111 -1.74 -12.14 -5.15
N PHE A 112 -2.31 -12.68 -6.24
CA PHE A 112 -1.57 -12.88 -7.49
C PHE A 112 -1.06 -11.58 -8.12
N PHE A 113 -1.81 -10.48 -7.98
CA PHE A 113 -1.38 -9.17 -8.46
C PHE A 113 -0.19 -8.68 -7.64
N ILE A 114 -0.30 -8.73 -6.30
CA ILE A 114 0.76 -8.28 -5.40
C ILE A 114 2.03 -9.13 -5.55
N ASP A 115 1.92 -10.44 -5.75
CA ASP A 115 3.07 -11.31 -6.03
C ASP A 115 3.83 -10.89 -7.30
N ARG A 116 3.10 -10.45 -8.34
CA ARG A 116 3.70 -9.94 -9.58
C ARG A 116 4.45 -8.62 -9.32
N ILE A 117 3.84 -7.72 -8.57
CA ILE A 117 4.47 -6.44 -8.20
C ILE A 117 5.69 -6.64 -7.30
N ALA A 118 5.63 -7.58 -6.36
CA ALA A 118 6.74 -7.91 -5.47
C ALA A 118 7.96 -8.43 -6.26
N ARG A 119 7.74 -9.25 -7.30
CA ARG A 119 8.80 -9.69 -8.22
C ARG A 119 9.46 -8.51 -8.94
N LEU A 120 8.66 -7.61 -9.51
CA LEU A 120 9.18 -6.40 -10.15
C LEU A 120 10.01 -5.54 -9.18
N HIS A 121 9.53 -5.37 -7.95
CA HIS A 121 10.24 -4.63 -6.91
C HIS A 121 11.60 -5.24 -6.58
N ILE A 122 11.69 -6.57 -6.45
CA ILE A 122 12.95 -7.29 -6.20
C ILE A 122 13.91 -7.15 -7.39
N GLU A 123 13.40 -7.26 -8.62
CA GLU A 123 14.17 -7.05 -9.84
C GLU A 123 14.77 -5.64 -9.88
N GLU A 124 13.97 -4.62 -9.57
CA GLU A 124 14.42 -3.22 -9.54
C GLU A 124 15.50 -2.98 -8.49
N ILE A 125 15.32 -3.50 -7.26
CA ILE A 125 16.34 -3.48 -6.20
C ILE A 125 17.66 -4.06 -6.70
N THR A 126 17.58 -5.21 -7.36
CA THR A 126 18.75 -5.95 -7.84
C THR A 126 19.45 -5.20 -8.97
N MET A 127 18.70 -4.74 -9.98
CA MET A 127 19.25 -4.03 -11.14
C MET A 127 19.91 -2.70 -10.75
N LYS A 128 19.33 -1.96 -9.81
CA LYS A 128 19.83 -0.65 -9.37
C LYS A 128 20.82 -0.72 -8.21
N ASN A 129 21.18 -1.92 -7.75
CA ASN A 129 22.08 -2.12 -6.62
C ASN A 129 21.62 -1.31 -5.38
N ILE A 130 20.32 -1.38 -5.09
CA ILE A 130 19.70 -0.65 -3.99
C ILE A 130 19.98 -1.40 -2.69
N LEU A 131 20.66 -0.73 -1.77
CA LEU A 131 21.01 -1.25 -0.46
C LEU A 131 20.10 -0.66 0.60
N ARG A 132 19.57 -1.51 1.48
CA ARG A 132 18.92 -1.08 2.71
C ARG A 132 20.00 -0.83 3.77
N ILE A 133 20.18 0.43 4.15
CA ILE A 133 21.22 0.85 5.12
C ILE A 133 20.66 1.21 6.49
N GLY A 134 19.34 1.21 6.65
CA GLY A 134 18.68 1.50 7.92
C GLY A 134 17.21 1.10 7.89
N LYS A 135 16.49 1.40 8.98
CA LYS A 135 15.08 1.01 9.11
C LYS A 135 14.25 1.54 7.93
N ASN A 136 14.28 2.86 7.68
CA ASN A 136 13.57 3.57 6.60
C ASN A 136 14.54 4.13 5.53
N THR A 137 15.76 3.62 5.45
CA THR A 137 16.83 4.30 4.70
C THR A 137 17.41 3.38 3.64
N TRP A 138 17.39 3.88 2.41
CA TRP A 138 17.84 3.20 1.20
C TRP A 138 18.99 3.98 0.58
N LYS A 139 19.94 3.27 -0.04
CA LYS A 139 21.08 3.84 -0.77
C LYS A 139 21.21 3.14 -2.12
N ILE A 140 21.30 3.90 -3.19
CA ILE A 140 21.68 3.36 -4.51
C ILE A 140 23.21 3.25 -4.51
N ALA A 141 23.76 2.03 -4.51
CA ALA A 141 25.20 1.85 -4.50
C ALA A 141 25.80 2.11 -5.89
N GLY A 142 26.67 3.12 -5.98
CA GLY A 142 27.29 3.57 -7.23
C GLY A 142 26.68 4.85 -7.82
N GLY A 143 25.70 5.47 -7.15
CA GLY A 143 25.24 6.82 -7.48
C GLY A 143 26.31 7.88 -7.16
N ILE A 144 26.32 8.98 -7.92
CA ILE A 144 27.19 10.14 -7.63
C ILE A 144 26.75 10.71 -6.28
N ASP A 145 27.69 10.80 -5.32
CA ASP A 145 27.51 11.63 -4.13
C ASP A 145 27.39 13.09 -4.62
N VAL A 146 26.17 13.62 -4.62
CA VAL A 146 25.89 15.04 -4.91
C VAL A 146 25.94 15.88 -3.64
#